data_AF-A0A3B8WDH9-F1
#
_entry.id   AF-A0A3B8WDH9-F1
#
_cell.length_a   1.000
_cell.length_b   1.000
_cell.length_c   1.000
_cell.angle_alpha   90.00
_cell.angle_beta   90.00
_cell.angle_gamma   90.00
#
_symmetry.space_group_name_H-M   'P 1'
#
loop_
_entity.id
_entity.type
_entity.pdbx_description
1 polymer ?
#
loop_
_entity_poly.entity_id
_entity_poly.type
_entity_poly.pdbx_seq_one_letter_code
_entity_poly.pdbx_strand_id
1 'polypeptide(L)'
;YSARFIHDVFFNGKPVNLPIYPPHEPPRYMKIPVEILVFACIMVGMFPAVSVGPLLYAAAHATLGGEVPDYQLAVIHGFNLPLIMSFAAFFGGLIMYSQRQKFFDFHARFKEIDEKAVFEAIVLRIVDLANAFTARLENGSLQRYAMLLVVSVLAVAAMPLLDLGIFIGETGLSPVDWPTAIAAGVLIICALLTAAVHRQRFYALVVLSVVGLIVALAFARFSAPDLAMTQLSVEVVTIVLLMLALYYMPGWTPVETPLKRRFRDIAIAGIAGIGMTLVTLAMLTHPFSSISDFFLENSKPGGGGTNVVNVILVDFRGFDTLGEITVLAIAALGIYALLKNTPLTPPPSDGEGHAWSRDAYPLMLRLIARPLLPLSLMVSAF
;
A
#
# COMPACT_ATOMS: atom_id res chain seq x y z
N TYR A 1 7.99 54.83 -2.69
CA TYR A 1 6.64 54.59 -3.23
C TYR A 1 5.62 55.60 -2.69
N SER A 2 5.63 55.96 -1.40
CA SER A 2 4.65 56.88 -0.77
C SER A 2 4.58 58.26 -1.45
N ALA A 3 5.73 58.91 -1.69
CA ALA A 3 5.78 60.18 -2.43
C ALA A 3 5.23 60.07 -3.86
N ARG A 4 5.52 58.94 -4.53
CA ARG A 4 4.96 58.63 -5.86
C ARG A 4 3.45 58.47 -5.80
N PHE A 5 2.93 57.75 -4.81
CA PHE A 5 1.48 57.56 -4.64
C PHE A 5 0.76 58.91 -4.52
N ILE A 6 1.24 59.82 -3.65
CA ILE A 6 0.60 61.14 -3.48
C ILE A 6 0.74 61.99 -4.76
N HIS A 7 1.95 62.09 -5.31
CA HIS A 7 2.17 62.91 -6.50
C HIS A 7 1.41 62.39 -7.72
N ASP A 8 1.51 61.09 -8.03
CA ASP A 8 0.92 60.50 -9.23
C ASP A 8 -0.60 60.47 -9.17
N VAL A 9 -1.20 60.37 -7.97
CA VAL A 9 -2.66 60.37 -7.79
C VAL A 9 -3.24 61.78 -7.77
N PHE A 10 -2.61 62.74 -7.10
CA PHE A 10 -3.21 64.07 -6.85
C PHE A 10 -2.60 65.23 -7.64
N PHE A 11 -1.33 65.13 -8.04
CA PHE A 11 -0.56 66.26 -8.60
C PHE A 11 -0.03 66.03 -10.02
N ASN A 12 -0.21 64.84 -10.58
CA ASN A 12 0.33 64.46 -11.89
C ASN A 12 -0.67 64.72 -13.04
N GLY A 13 -1.07 65.98 -13.19
CA GLY A 13 -1.89 66.45 -14.31
C GLY A 13 -3.41 66.26 -14.13
N LYS A 14 -4.16 66.52 -15.21
CA LYS A 14 -5.62 66.34 -15.20
C LYS A 14 -5.97 64.85 -15.29
N PRO A 15 -6.99 64.38 -14.56
CA PRO A 15 -7.39 62.98 -14.61
C PRO A 15 -7.83 62.60 -16.02
N VAL A 16 -7.31 61.47 -16.51
CA VAL A 16 -7.57 60.95 -17.87
C VAL A 16 -8.51 59.74 -17.75
N ASN A 17 -9.51 59.63 -18.63
CA ASN A 17 -10.45 58.50 -18.69
C ASN A 17 -11.22 58.24 -17.38
N LEU A 18 -11.77 59.28 -16.75
CA LEU A 18 -12.69 59.09 -15.63
C LEU A 18 -13.99 58.45 -16.14
N PRO A 19 -14.43 57.31 -15.57
CA PRO A 19 -15.69 56.68 -15.98
C PRO A 19 -16.92 57.51 -15.63
N ILE A 20 -16.81 58.44 -14.66
CA ILE A 20 -17.87 59.36 -14.25
C ILE A 20 -17.27 60.77 -14.14
N TYR A 21 -17.84 61.72 -14.88
CA TYR A 21 -17.41 63.12 -14.89
C TYR A 21 -18.62 64.07 -14.79
N PRO A 22 -18.59 65.13 -13.97
CA PRO A 22 -17.49 65.54 -13.09
C PRO A 22 -17.36 64.67 -11.83
N PRO A 23 -16.15 64.53 -11.25
CA PRO A 23 -15.98 63.85 -9.97
C PRO A 23 -16.79 64.56 -8.89
N HIS A 24 -17.50 63.78 -8.07
CA HIS A 24 -18.26 64.28 -6.93
C HIS A 24 -17.45 64.06 -5.65
N GLU A 25 -17.67 64.90 -4.64
CA GLU A 25 -17.09 64.66 -3.33
C GLU A 25 -17.68 63.41 -2.67
N PRO A 26 -16.86 62.60 -1.97
CA PRO A 26 -17.38 61.42 -1.30
C PRO A 26 -18.38 61.82 -0.20
N PRO A 27 -19.48 61.07 -0.01
CA PRO A 27 -20.45 61.32 1.04
C PRO A 27 -19.81 61.34 2.43
N ARG A 28 -20.36 62.15 3.35
CA ARG A 28 -19.82 62.35 4.70
C ARG A 28 -19.57 61.04 5.46
N TYR A 29 -20.49 60.08 5.36
CA TYR A 29 -20.37 58.79 6.05
C TYR A 29 -19.21 57.91 5.53
N MET A 30 -18.73 58.14 4.31
CA MET A 30 -17.52 57.47 3.79
C MET A 30 -16.23 58.12 4.33
N LYS A 31 -16.28 59.42 4.67
CA LYS A 31 -15.14 60.16 5.24
C LYS A 31 -14.94 59.87 6.73
N ILE A 32 -16.01 59.63 7.49
CA ILE A 32 -15.95 59.43 8.96
C ILE A 32 -14.93 58.35 9.40
N PRO A 33 -14.91 57.12 8.85
CA PRO A 33 -13.91 56.13 9.25
C PRO A 33 -12.47 56.56 8.96
N VAL A 34 -12.24 57.26 7.84
CA VAL A 34 -10.93 57.80 7.47
C VAL A 34 -10.52 58.92 8.42
N GLU A 35 -11.44 59.82 8.77
CA GLU A 35 -11.21 60.91 9.72
C GLU A 35 -10.85 60.38 11.12
N ILE A 36 -11.51 59.32 11.58
CA ILE A 36 -11.17 58.64 12.85
C ILE A 36 -9.75 58.06 12.78
N LEU A 37 -9.37 57.41 11.68
CA LEU A 37 -8.01 56.89 11.50
C LEU A 37 -6.96 58.00 11.42
N VAL A 38 -7.25 59.10 10.74
CA VAL A 38 -6.37 60.29 10.68
C VAL A 38 -6.22 60.91 12.07
N PHE A 39 -7.33 61.06 12.81
CA PHE A 39 -7.30 61.55 14.19
C PHE A 39 -6.44 60.63 15.08
N ALA A 40 -6.60 59.31 14.96
CA ALA A 40 -5.76 58.35 15.68
C ALA A 40 -4.27 58.49 15.30
N CYS A 41 -3.93 58.61 14.01
CA CYS A 41 -2.55 58.84 13.57
C CYS A 41 -1.95 60.12 14.17
N ILE A 42 -2.71 61.22 14.20
CA ILE A 42 -2.26 62.49 14.81
C ILE A 42 -2.13 62.34 16.32
N MET A 43 -3.10 61.69 16.98
CA MET A 43 -3.09 61.47 18.44
C MET A 43 -1.87 60.65 18.86
N VAL A 44 -1.58 59.56 18.13
CA VAL A 44 -0.40 58.71 18.37
C VAL A 44 0.89 59.45 18.06
N GLY A 45 0.94 60.19 16.95
CA GLY A 45 2.14 60.92 16.54
C GLY A 45 2.50 62.11 17.44
N MET A 46 1.51 62.85 17.92
CA MET A 46 1.71 64.07 18.72
C MET A 46 1.72 63.81 20.23
N PHE A 47 0.96 62.82 20.70
CA PHE A 47 0.82 62.48 22.12
C PHE A 47 1.07 60.98 22.39
N PRO A 48 2.24 60.43 21.99
CA PRO A 48 2.51 58.99 22.05
C PRO A 48 2.50 58.43 23.48
N ALA A 49 2.99 59.19 24.46
CA ALA A 49 3.05 58.78 25.86
C ALA A 49 1.66 58.55 26.47
N VAL A 50 0.66 59.36 26.10
CA VAL A 50 -0.71 59.27 26.62
C VAL A 50 -1.55 58.28 25.83
N SER A 51 -1.35 58.21 24.51
CA SER A 51 -2.17 57.38 23.63
C SER A 51 -1.76 55.91 23.64
N VAL A 52 -0.48 55.60 23.43
CA VAL A 52 -0.01 54.21 23.22
C VAL A 52 0.92 53.73 24.32
N GLY A 53 1.50 54.64 25.13
CA GLY A 53 2.47 54.29 26.19
C GLY A 53 2.07 53.10 27.07
N PRO A 54 0.89 53.08 27.72
CA PRO A 54 0.47 51.97 28.57
C PRO A 54 0.32 50.65 27.81
N LEU A 55 -0.23 50.70 26.60
CA LEU A 55 -0.41 49.53 25.75
C LEU A 55 0.93 48.98 25.24
N LEU A 56 1.84 49.87 24.86
CA LEU A 56 3.19 49.52 24.40
C LEU A 56 3.99 48.88 25.54
N TYR A 57 3.92 49.44 26.75
CA TYR A 57 4.59 48.88 27.92
C TYR A 57 4.07 47.47 28.22
N ALA A 58 2.75 47.29 28.26
CA ALA A 58 2.15 45.98 28.50
C ALA A 58 2.56 44.94 27.43
N ALA A 59 2.54 45.32 26.14
CA ALA A 59 2.96 44.44 25.05
C ALA A 59 4.46 44.11 25.10
N ALA A 60 5.30 45.11 25.39
CA ALA A 60 6.74 44.94 25.51
C ALA A 60 7.10 44.03 26.69
N HIS A 61 6.47 44.25 27.86
CA HIS A 61 6.67 43.43 29.05
C HIS A 61 6.27 41.96 28.81
N ALA A 62 5.11 41.74 28.17
CA ALA A 62 4.65 40.40 27.85
C ALA A 62 5.56 39.67 26.85
N THR A 63 6.11 40.39 25.86
CA THR A 63 6.97 39.79 24.82
C THR A 63 8.39 39.53 25.34
N LEU A 64 8.94 40.43 26.15
CA LEU A 64 10.29 40.32 26.70
C LEU A 64 10.37 39.39 27.92
N GLY A 65 9.24 39.15 28.61
CA GLY A 65 9.18 38.28 29.78
C GLY A 65 9.98 38.78 30.98
N GLY A 66 10.27 40.08 31.07
CA GLY A 66 11.13 40.69 32.08
C GLY A 66 11.00 42.22 32.16
N GLU A 67 11.92 42.87 32.87
CA GLU A 67 11.92 44.33 33.01
C GLU A 67 12.04 45.01 31.64
N VAL A 68 11.10 45.91 31.37
CA VAL A 68 11.10 46.70 30.14
C VAL A 68 12.14 47.81 30.29
N PRO A 69 13.11 47.95 29.35
CA PRO A 69 14.08 49.03 29.40
C PRO A 69 13.40 50.40 29.47
N ASP A 70 13.98 51.35 30.20
CA ASP A 70 13.45 52.72 30.24
C ASP A 70 13.48 53.33 28.83
N TYR A 71 12.31 53.72 28.34
CA TYR A 71 12.15 54.40 27.06
C TYR A 71 11.30 55.66 27.23
N GLN A 72 11.65 56.71 26.49
CA GLN A 72 10.91 57.97 26.50
C GLN A 72 10.13 58.13 25.21
N LEU A 73 8.81 58.20 25.30
CA LEU A 73 7.91 58.51 24.18
C LEU A 73 7.75 60.03 24.05
N ALA A 74 8.80 60.69 23.54
CA ALA A 74 8.76 62.09 23.16
C ALA A 74 8.64 62.22 21.63
N VAL A 75 8.12 63.34 21.13
CA VAL A 75 8.10 63.62 19.68
C VAL A 75 9.45 64.19 19.22
N ILE A 76 10.16 64.86 20.12
CA ILE A 76 11.43 65.53 19.84
C ILE A 76 12.46 65.06 20.88
N HIS A 77 13.34 64.16 20.48
CA HIS A 77 14.43 63.63 21.31
C HIS A 77 15.75 64.40 21.14
N GLY A 78 15.70 65.63 20.63
CA GLY A 78 16.88 66.44 20.31
C GLY A 78 17.62 66.00 19.05
N PHE A 79 18.82 66.53 18.83
CA PHE A 79 19.66 66.17 17.69
C PHE A 79 20.39 64.86 17.97
N ASN A 80 19.85 63.75 17.45
CA ASN A 80 20.37 62.40 17.70
C ASN A 80 20.57 61.62 16.39
N LEU A 81 21.20 60.44 16.50
CA LEU A 81 21.46 59.58 15.33
C LEU A 81 20.17 59.16 14.58
N PRO A 82 19.09 58.73 15.25
CA PRO A 82 17.81 58.44 14.58
C PRO A 82 17.23 59.60 13.75
N LEU A 83 17.36 60.83 14.25
CA LEU A 83 16.94 62.03 13.53
C LEU A 83 17.77 62.24 12.26
N ILE A 84 19.10 62.08 12.34
CA ILE A 84 19.99 62.14 11.18
C ILE A 84 19.62 61.05 10.16
N MET A 85 19.36 59.82 10.60
CA MET A 85 18.93 58.73 9.73
C MET A 85 17.58 59.04 9.04
N SER A 86 16.67 59.69 9.76
CA SER A 86 15.37 60.13 9.22
C SER A 86 15.54 61.21 8.16
N PHE A 87 16.42 62.20 8.38
CA PHE A 87 16.79 63.18 7.35
C PHE A 87 17.43 62.51 6.14
N ALA A 88 18.37 61.59 6.35
CA ALA A 88 19.01 60.84 5.27
C ALA A 88 17.99 60.02 4.46
N ALA A 89 17.04 59.35 5.13
CA ALA A 89 15.96 58.62 4.48
C ALA A 89 15.00 59.54 3.71
N PHE A 90 14.67 60.70 4.27
CA PHE A 90 13.80 61.70 3.64
C PHE A 90 14.44 62.29 2.37
N PHE A 91 15.65 62.83 2.48
CA PHE A 91 16.38 63.38 1.33
C PHE A 91 16.77 62.30 0.33
N GLY A 92 17.17 61.11 0.79
CA GLY A 92 17.46 59.95 -0.06
C GLY A 92 16.22 59.50 -0.85
N GLY A 93 15.07 59.42 -0.18
CA GLY A 93 13.78 59.12 -0.83
C GLY A 93 13.37 60.18 -1.85
N LEU A 94 13.62 61.46 -1.56
CA LEU A 94 13.37 62.57 -2.48
C LEU A 94 14.26 62.50 -3.73
N ILE A 95 15.56 62.20 -3.55
CA ILE A 95 16.51 61.99 -4.65
C ILE A 95 16.10 60.78 -5.50
N MET A 96 15.70 59.68 -4.87
CA MET A 96 15.22 58.49 -5.56
C MET A 96 13.94 58.78 -6.36
N TYR A 97 13.06 59.63 -5.82
CA TYR A 97 11.83 60.05 -6.50
C TYR A 97 12.10 61.00 -7.68
N SER A 98 13.01 61.96 -7.54
CA SER A 98 13.37 62.88 -8.63
C SER A 98 14.09 62.17 -9.78
N GLN A 99 14.86 61.13 -9.47
CA GLN A 99 15.56 60.29 -10.46
C GLN A 99 14.85 58.97 -10.76
N ARG A 100 13.55 58.87 -10.46
CA ARG A 100 12.78 57.60 -10.53
C ARG A 100 12.92 56.85 -11.84
N GLN A 101 13.00 57.57 -12.96
CA GLN A 101 13.03 56.97 -14.29
C GLN A 101 14.33 56.17 -14.51
N LYS A 102 15.48 56.72 -14.08
CA LYS A 102 16.77 56.01 -14.09
C LYS A 102 16.76 54.77 -13.21
N PHE A 103 16.13 54.85 -12.04
CA PHE A 103 16.01 53.70 -11.13
C PHE A 103 15.07 52.62 -11.66
N PHE A 104 13.97 52.99 -12.32
CA PHE A 104 13.09 52.02 -12.99
C PHE A 104 13.77 51.38 -14.20
N ASP A 105 14.46 52.15 -15.03
CA ASP A 105 15.23 51.63 -16.17
C ASP A 105 16.37 50.71 -15.72
N PHE A 106 16.94 50.96 -14.55
CA PHE A 106 17.92 50.06 -13.93
C PHE A 106 17.27 48.80 -13.39
N HIS A 107 16.13 48.92 -12.70
CA HIS A 107 15.41 47.77 -12.14
C HIS A 107 14.85 46.85 -13.22
N ALA A 108 14.35 47.40 -14.33
CA ALA A 108 13.83 46.64 -15.48
C ALA A 108 14.89 45.77 -16.18
N ARG A 109 16.18 45.96 -15.90
CA ARG A 109 17.26 45.08 -16.37
C ARG A 109 17.34 43.77 -15.60
N PHE A 110 16.74 43.72 -14.41
CA PHE A 110 16.66 42.51 -13.61
C PHE A 110 15.39 41.75 -13.96
N LYS A 111 15.50 40.43 -14.07
CA LYS A 111 14.36 39.56 -14.31
C LYS A 111 13.53 39.48 -13.03
N GLU A 112 12.29 39.94 -13.08
CA GLU A 112 11.34 39.72 -11.99
C GLU A 112 11.05 38.21 -11.86
N ILE A 113 11.12 37.73 -10.62
CA ILE A 113 10.73 36.36 -10.28
C ILE A 113 9.27 36.43 -9.87
N ASP A 114 8.40 35.75 -10.60
CA ASP A 114 7.01 35.59 -10.21
C ASP A 114 6.93 34.56 -9.07
N GLU A 115 6.77 35.03 -7.82
CA GLU A 115 6.75 34.15 -6.65
C GLU A 115 5.56 33.18 -6.69
N LYS A 116 4.45 33.58 -7.32
CA LYS A 116 3.29 32.71 -7.52
C LYS A 116 3.64 31.59 -8.50
N ALA A 117 4.32 31.90 -9.61
CA ALA A 117 4.77 30.88 -10.55
C ALA A 117 5.77 29.89 -9.91
N VAL A 118 6.66 30.37 -9.02
CA VAL A 118 7.57 29.49 -8.26
C VAL A 118 6.78 28.56 -7.34
N PHE A 119 5.80 29.09 -6.61
CA PHE A 119 4.94 28.30 -5.74
C PHE A 119 4.15 27.24 -6.52
N GLU A 120 3.49 27.62 -7.62
CA GLU A 120 2.75 26.71 -8.48
C GLU A 120 3.66 25.61 -9.06
N ALA A 121 4.86 25.95 -9.50
CA ALA A 121 5.82 24.98 -10.01
C ALA A 121 6.24 23.95 -8.94
N ILE A 122 6.38 24.37 -7.68
CA ILE A 122 6.70 23.46 -6.56
C ILE A 122 5.52 22.53 -6.30
N VAL A 123 4.30 23.06 -6.23
CA VAL A 123 3.09 22.26 -6.00
C VAL A 123 2.92 21.22 -7.11
N LEU A 124 3.05 21.63 -8.38
CA LEU A 124 2.95 20.71 -9.51
C LEU A 124 4.02 19.61 -9.46
N ARG A 125 5.27 19.95 -9.12
CA ARG A 125 6.33 18.93 -8.95
C ARG A 125 6.01 17.92 -7.86
N ILE A 126 5.41 18.33 -6.75
CA ILE A 126 5.01 17.43 -5.68
C ILE A 126 3.90 16.49 -6.16
N VAL A 127 2.90 17.04 -6.87
CA VAL A 127 1.80 16.25 -7.45
C VAL A 127 2.32 15.24 -8.48
N ASP A 128 3.19 15.67 -9.38
CA ASP A 128 3.80 14.79 -10.39
C ASP A 128 4.63 13.69 -9.75
N LEU A 129 5.38 14.01 -8.69
CA LEU A 129 6.15 13.03 -7.93
C LEU A 129 5.25 12.02 -7.20
N ALA A 130 4.14 12.49 -6.61
CA ALA A 130 3.14 11.62 -5.98
C ALA A 130 2.46 10.69 -6.99
N ASN A 131 2.10 11.22 -8.17
CA ASN A 131 1.54 10.43 -9.27
C ASN A 131 2.55 9.41 -9.80
N ALA A 132 3.81 9.81 -9.99
CA ALA A 132 4.86 8.90 -10.42
C ALA A 132 5.14 7.80 -9.39
N PHE A 133 5.07 8.13 -8.09
CA PHE A 133 5.21 7.15 -7.01
C PHE A 133 4.04 6.16 -7.00
N THR A 134 2.80 6.66 -7.12
CA THR A 134 1.59 5.85 -7.16
C THR A 134 1.59 4.92 -8.38
N ALA A 135 1.88 5.45 -9.57
CA ALA A 135 1.98 4.64 -10.79
C ALA A 135 3.11 3.60 -10.74
N ARG A 136 4.17 3.85 -9.96
CA ARG A 136 5.20 2.85 -9.70
C ARG A 136 4.69 1.76 -8.77
N LEU A 137 3.92 2.05 -7.73
CA LEU A 137 3.41 1.01 -6.83
C LEU A 137 2.21 0.28 -7.44
N GLU A 138 1.19 1.01 -7.84
CA GLU A 138 -0.10 0.51 -8.34
C GLU A 138 -0.10 0.31 -9.86
N ASN A 139 0.81 -0.53 -10.36
CA ASN A 139 0.93 -0.76 -11.80
C ASN A 139 0.00 -1.86 -12.35
N GLY A 140 -0.93 -2.36 -11.53
CA GLY A 140 -1.89 -3.41 -11.91
C GLY A 140 -1.29 -4.82 -12.08
N SER A 141 0.01 -5.02 -11.80
CA SER A 141 0.67 -6.31 -12.01
C SER A 141 0.61 -7.20 -10.78
N LEU A 142 -0.18 -8.28 -10.84
CA LEU A 142 -0.24 -9.29 -9.77
C LEU A 142 1.14 -9.86 -9.42
N GLN A 143 1.99 -10.13 -10.42
CA GLN A 143 3.37 -10.61 -10.19
C GLN A 143 4.19 -9.61 -9.35
N ARG A 144 4.00 -8.31 -9.57
CA ARG A 144 4.72 -7.30 -8.79
C ARG A 144 4.19 -7.23 -7.36
N TYR A 145 2.87 -7.28 -7.17
CA TYR A 145 2.27 -7.31 -5.85
C TYR A 145 2.69 -8.56 -5.05
N ALA A 146 2.69 -9.73 -5.69
CA ALA A 146 3.18 -10.97 -5.08
C ALA A 146 4.68 -10.88 -4.71
N MET A 147 5.51 -10.30 -5.59
CA MET A 147 6.92 -10.06 -5.29
C MET A 147 7.10 -9.11 -4.10
N LEU A 148 6.36 -8.00 -4.05
CA LEU A 148 6.40 -7.05 -2.93
C LEU A 148 5.93 -7.70 -1.63
N LEU A 149 4.89 -8.55 -1.68
CA LEU A 149 4.42 -9.34 -0.54
C LEU A 149 5.55 -10.24 -0.01
N VAL A 150 6.16 -11.06 -0.87
CA VAL A 150 7.26 -11.96 -0.45
C VAL A 150 8.45 -11.17 0.11
N VAL A 151 8.84 -10.07 -0.54
CA VAL A 151 9.92 -9.21 -0.04
C VAL A 151 9.56 -8.56 1.30
N SER A 152 8.31 -8.16 1.50
CA SER A 152 7.85 -7.60 2.78
C SER A 152 7.87 -8.64 3.90
N VAL A 153 7.42 -9.87 3.62
CA VAL A 153 7.50 -10.99 4.56
C VAL A 153 8.95 -11.27 4.93
N LEU A 154 9.85 -11.32 3.95
CA LEU A 154 11.28 -11.48 4.18
C LEU A 154 11.87 -10.35 5.04
N ALA A 155 11.50 -9.09 4.75
CA ALA A 155 12.00 -7.94 5.49
C ALA A 155 11.50 -7.92 6.94
N VAL A 156 10.22 -8.22 7.17
CA VAL A 156 9.61 -8.29 8.50
C VAL A 156 10.17 -9.48 9.28
N ALA A 157 10.37 -10.63 8.63
CA ALA A 157 10.95 -11.81 9.26
C ALA A 157 12.45 -11.63 9.56
N ALA A 158 13.19 -10.83 8.79
CA ALA A 158 14.64 -10.68 8.96
C ALA A 158 15.04 -10.21 10.36
N MET A 159 14.30 -9.25 10.94
CA MET A 159 14.64 -8.69 12.27
C MET A 159 14.57 -9.74 13.39
N PRO A 160 13.45 -10.45 13.62
CA PRO A 160 13.40 -11.49 14.65
C PRO A 160 14.34 -12.66 14.35
N LEU A 161 14.59 -13.00 13.08
CA LEU A 161 15.56 -14.06 12.73
C LEU A 161 17.01 -13.67 13.07
N LEU A 162 17.36 -12.37 12.97
CA LEU A 162 18.68 -11.87 13.38
C LEU A 162 18.84 -11.87 14.90
N ASP A 163 17.78 -11.56 15.64
CA ASP A 163 17.80 -11.50 17.11
C ASP A 163 17.76 -12.88 17.76
N LEU A 164 16.88 -13.78 17.31
CA LEU A 164 16.77 -15.15 17.84
C LEU A 164 17.96 -16.01 17.41
N GLY A 165 18.56 -15.71 16.25
CA GLY A 165 19.48 -16.61 15.58
C GLY A 165 18.78 -17.86 15.03
N ILE A 166 19.47 -18.54 14.11
CA ILE A 166 18.98 -19.79 13.51
C ILE A 166 19.97 -20.87 13.90
N PHE A 167 19.60 -21.69 14.88
CA PHE A 167 20.38 -22.83 15.30
C PHE A 167 19.49 -24.06 15.47
N ILE A 168 20.12 -25.23 15.44
CA ILE A 168 19.46 -26.49 15.74
C ILE A 168 19.25 -26.50 17.26
N GLY A 169 18.00 -26.58 17.69
CA GLY A 169 17.66 -26.63 19.11
C GLY A 169 17.98 -27.98 19.77
N GLU A 170 17.68 -28.05 21.06
CA GLU A 170 18.08 -29.16 21.95
C GLU A 170 17.50 -30.52 21.57
N THR A 171 16.36 -30.57 20.86
CA THR A 171 15.77 -31.85 20.42
C THR A 171 16.53 -32.48 19.26
N GLY A 172 17.43 -31.73 18.60
CA GLY A 172 18.32 -32.24 17.57
C GLY A 172 17.61 -32.68 16.28
N LEU A 173 18.35 -33.34 15.39
CA LEU A 173 17.84 -33.85 14.12
C LEU A 173 17.42 -35.32 14.25
N SER A 174 16.23 -35.64 13.76
CA SER A 174 15.78 -37.03 13.65
C SER A 174 16.58 -37.78 12.57
N PRO A 175 16.87 -39.08 12.76
CA PRO A 175 17.48 -39.91 11.72
C PRO A 175 16.61 -39.95 10.47
N VAL A 176 17.26 -39.86 9.29
CA VAL A 176 16.56 -39.95 8.01
C VAL A 176 16.40 -41.41 7.62
N ASP A 177 15.15 -41.87 7.50
CA ASP A 177 14.85 -43.19 6.96
C ASP A 177 14.72 -43.15 5.43
N TRP A 178 15.03 -44.27 4.78
CA TRP A 178 15.02 -44.39 3.31
C TRP A 178 13.67 -44.03 2.66
N PRO A 179 12.51 -44.51 3.15
CA PRO A 179 11.22 -44.09 2.61
C PRO A 179 10.99 -42.58 2.64
N THR A 180 11.31 -41.91 3.75
CA THR A 180 11.19 -40.43 3.86
C THR A 180 12.18 -39.73 2.94
N ALA A 181 13.42 -40.21 2.82
CA ALA A 181 14.41 -39.67 1.89
C ALA A 181 13.95 -39.76 0.44
N ILE A 182 13.37 -40.90 0.03
CA ILE A 182 12.83 -41.10 -1.31
C ILE A 182 11.64 -40.15 -1.55
N ALA A 183 10.68 -40.08 -0.62
CA ALA A 183 9.53 -39.19 -0.73
C ALA A 183 9.96 -37.72 -0.86
N ALA A 184 10.90 -37.27 -0.03
CA ALA A 184 11.47 -35.93 -0.11
C ALA A 184 12.20 -35.69 -1.44
N GLY A 185 13.00 -36.66 -1.91
CA GLY A 185 13.65 -36.60 -3.21
C GLY A 185 12.68 -36.45 -4.37
N VAL A 186 11.58 -37.22 -4.35
CA VAL A 186 10.49 -37.10 -5.34
C VAL A 186 9.84 -35.72 -5.27
N LEU A 187 9.54 -35.20 -4.07
CA LEU A 187 8.97 -33.85 -3.90
C LEU A 187 9.89 -32.76 -4.47
N ILE A 188 11.20 -32.82 -4.19
CA ILE A 188 12.19 -31.86 -4.71
C ILE A 188 12.23 -31.92 -6.24
N ILE A 189 12.32 -33.12 -6.81
CA ILE A 189 12.36 -33.32 -8.26
C ILE A 189 11.06 -32.81 -8.90
N CYS A 190 9.90 -33.18 -8.36
CA CYS A 190 8.60 -32.72 -8.85
C CYS A 190 8.45 -31.20 -8.74
N ALA A 191 8.89 -30.56 -7.65
CA ALA A 191 8.84 -29.11 -7.52
C ALA A 191 9.68 -28.40 -8.59
N LEU A 192 10.91 -28.88 -8.83
CA LEU A 192 11.79 -28.35 -9.87
C LEU A 192 11.22 -28.59 -11.28
N LEU A 193 10.65 -29.78 -11.53
CA LEU A 193 10.01 -30.12 -12.80
C LEU A 193 8.76 -29.27 -13.05
N THR A 194 7.89 -29.09 -12.05
CA THR A 194 6.71 -28.22 -12.16
C THR A 194 7.12 -26.79 -12.51
N ALA A 195 8.18 -26.26 -11.89
CA ALA A 195 8.71 -24.94 -12.23
C ALA A 195 9.30 -24.89 -13.66
N ALA A 196 10.01 -25.95 -14.09
CA ALA A 196 10.59 -26.03 -15.43
C ALA A 196 9.52 -26.15 -16.53
N VAL A 197 8.46 -26.91 -16.27
CA VAL A 197 7.41 -27.26 -17.23
C VAL A 197 6.15 -26.40 -17.06
N HIS A 198 6.15 -25.38 -16.18
CA HIS A 198 4.98 -24.52 -15.91
C HIS A 198 4.31 -23.93 -17.17
N ARG A 199 5.07 -23.77 -18.25
CA ARG A 199 4.56 -23.27 -19.53
C ARG A 199 3.67 -24.27 -20.25
N GLN A 200 3.82 -25.56 -20.01
CA GLN A 200 2.98 -26.62 -20.57
C GLN A 200 2.01 -27.08 -19.47
N ARG A 201 0.83 -26.46 -19.43
CA ARG A 201 -0.04 -26.48 -18.25
C ARG A 201 -0.49 -27.89 -17.86
N PHE A 202 -0.79 -28.74 -18.85
CA PHE A 202 -1.17 -30.14 -18.61
C PHE A 202 -0.06 -30.92 -17.88
N TYR A 203 1.17 -30.88 -18.38
CA TYR A 203 2.29 -31.58 -17.73
C TYR A 203 2.58 -31.01 -16.34
N ALA A 204 2.48 -29.68 -16.16
CA ALA A 204 2.63 -29.06 -14.85
C ALA A 204 1.56 -29.57 -13.85
N LEU A 205 0.31 -29.73 -14.29
CA LEU A 205 -0.75 -30.33 -13.47
C LEU A 205 -0.44 -31.79 -13.11
N VAL A 206 0.00 -32.61 -14.07
CA VAL A 206 0.33 -34.02 -13.82
C VAL A 206 1.45 -34.14 -12.78
N VAL A 207 2.50 -33.32 -12.88
CA VAL A 207 3.59 -33.32 -11.89
C VAL A 207 3.12 -32.82 -10.54
N LEU A 208 2.21 -31.83 -10.50
CA LEU A 208 1.58 -31.36 -9.27
C LEU A 208 0.73 -32.45 -8.60
N SER A 209 0.03 -33.28 -9.37
CA SER A 209 -0.72 -34.44 -8.85
C SER A 209 0.17 -35.45 -8.14
N VAL A 210 1.39 -35.65 -8.65
CA VAL A 210 2.38 -36.50 -7.98
C VAL A 210 2.79 -35.89 -6.64
N VAL A 211 2.94 -34.56 -6.56
CA VAL A 211 3.19 -33.86 -5.28
C VAL A 211 2.06 -34.12 -4.29
N GLY A 212 0.80 -33.94 -4.71
CA GLY A 212 -0.37 -34.19 -3.87
C GLY A 212 -0.44 -35.63 -3.36
N LEU A 213 -0.13 -36.62 -4.20
CA LEU A 213 -0.08 -38.03 -3.82
C LEU A 213 1.02 -38.30 -2.78
N ILE A 214 2.23 -37.77 -2.96
CA ILE A 214 3.31 -37.94 -1.99
C ILE A 214 2.97 -37.27 -0.65
N VAL A 215 2.30 -36.10 -0.66
CA VAL A 215 1.81 -35.44 0.55
C VAL A 215 0.74 -36.30 1.26
N ALA A 216 -0.19 -36.90 0.53
CA ALA A 216 -1.17 -37.83 1.12
C ALA A 216 -0.50 -39.06 1.75
N LEU A 217 0.51 -39.63 1.09
CA LEU A 217 1.32 -40.72 1.65
C LEU A 217 2.12 -40.27 2.89
N ALA A 218 2.59 -39.01 2.93
CA ALA A 218 3.23 -38.45 4.10
C ALA A 218 2.24 -38.34 5.28
N PHE A 219 1.00 -37.88 5.06
CA PHE A 219 -0.02 -37.87 6.10
C PHE A 219 -0.33 -39.28 6.63
N ALA A 220 -0.50 -40.26 5.75
CA ALA A 220 -0.72 -41.64 6.15
C ALA A 220 0.46 -42.18 6.97
N ARG A 221 1.70 -41.87 6.57
CA ARG A 221 2.91 -42.24 7.30
C ARG A 221 2.97 -41.63 8.71
N PHE A 222 2.57 -40.37 8.85
CA PHE A 222 2.49 -39.68 10.14
C PHE A 222 1.20 -39.99 10.92
N SER A 223 0.51 -41.09 10.59
CA SER A 223 -0.71 -41.55 11.28
C SER A 223 -1.85 -40.53 11.28
N ALA A 224 -1.96 -39.76 10.20
CA ALA A 224 -3.05 -38.83 9.93
C ALA A 224 -3.93 -39.35 8.75
N PRO A 225 -4.69 -40.44 8.94
CA PRO A 225 -5.47 -41.07 7.87
C PRO A 225 -6.57 -40.17 7.32
N ASP A 226 -7.26 -39.41 8.19
CA ASP A 226 -8.33 -38.49 7.77
C ASP A 226 -7.79 -37.41 6.83
N LEU A 227 -6.64 -36.81 7.19
CA LEU A 227 -5.96 -35.81 6.34
C LEU A 227 -5.50 -36.41 5.02
N ALA A 228 -5.06 -37.68 5.01
CA ALA A 228 -4.67 -38.36 3.77
C ALA A 228 -5.87 -38.55 2.82
N MET A 229 -7.02 -38.98 3.35
CA MET A 229 -8.25 -39.17 2.56
C MET A 229 -8.80 -37.83 2.04
N THR A 230 -8.80 -36.79 2.87
CA THR A 230 -9.23 -35.45 2.43
C THR A 230 -8.27 -34.88 1.39
N GLN A 231 -6.96 -35.05 1.56
CA GLN A 231 -5.96 -34.59 0.60
C GLN A 231 -6.18 -35.26 -0.76
N LEU A 232 -6.37 -36.58 -0.81
CA LEU A 232 -6.64 -37.28 -2.07
C LEU A 232 -7.94 -36.80 -2.73
N SER A 233 -8.99 -36.61 -1.95
CA SER A 233 -10.29 -36.15 -2.46
C SER A 233 -10.21 -34.74 -3.04
N VAL A 234 -9.60 -33.81 -2.29
CA VAL A 234 -9.39 -32.42 -2.72
C VAL A 234 -8.47 -32.35 -3.93
N GLU A 235 -7.41 -33.16 -3.98
CA GLU A 235 -6.49 -33.25 -5.12
C GLU A 235 -7.25 -33.66 -6.39
N VAL A 236 -8.05 -34.73 -6.33
CA VAL A 236 -8.85 -35.20 -7.47
C VAL A 236 -9.84 -34.13 -7.94
N VAL A 237 -10.59 -33.50 -7.02
CA VAL A 237 -11.54 -32.44 -7.37
C VAL A 237 -10.81 -31.24 -8.00
N THR A 238 -9.68 -30.83 -7.41
CA THR A 238 -8.89 -29.69 -7.90
C THR A 238 -8.32 -29.95 -9.28
N ILE A 239 -7.79 -31.15 -9.54
CA ILE A 239 -7.29 -31.54 -10.86
C ILE A 239 -8.43 -31.52 -11.89
N VAL A 240 -9.59 -32.09 -11.56
CA VAL A 240 -10.75 -32.09 -12.47
C VAL A 240 -11.19 -30.66 -12.80
N LEU A 241 -11.28 -29.78 -11.80
CA LEU A 241 -11.63 -28.37 -12.01
C LEU A 241 -10.56 -27.63 -12.82
N LEU A 242 -9.28 -27.86 -12.56
CA LEU A 242 -8.18 -27.25 -13.32
C LEU A 242 -8.13 -27.79 -14.75
N MET A 243 -8.38 -29.07 -14.98
CA MET A 243 -8.49 -29.65 -16.32
C MET A 243 -9.67 -29.06 -17.09
N LEU A 244 -10.82 -28.88 -16.44
CA LEU A 244 -11.97 -28.20 -17.03
C LEU A 244 -11.63 -26.74 -17.38
N ALA A 245 -10.90 -26.03 -16.52
CA ALA A 245 -10.44 -24.67 -16.82
C ALA A 245 -9.43 -24.65 -17.99
N LEU A 246 -8.51 -25.62 -18.04
CA LEU A 246 -7.55 -25.76 -19.14
C LEU A 246 -8.23 -26.06 -20.48
N TYR A 247 -9.36 -26.75 -20.48
CA TYR A 247 -10.14 -26.98 -21.70
C TYR A 247 -10.54 -25.67 -22.40
N TYR A 248 -10.78 -24.60 -21.65
CA TYR A 248 -11.14 -23.27 -22.17
C TYR A 248 -9.96 -22.33 -22.35
N MET A 249 -8.72 -22.77 -22.08
CA MET A 249 -7.52 -21.93 -22.14
C MET A 249 -6.46 -22.53 -23.07
N PRO A 250 -5.55 -21.72 -23.64
CA PRO A 250 -4.40 -22.25 -24.35
C PRO A 250 -3.53 -23.10 -23.40
N GLY A 251 -3.16 -24.30 -23.85
CA GLY A 251 -2.36 -25.25 -23.08
C GLY A 251 -0.90 -24.83 -22.88
N TRP A 252 -0.45 -23.78 -23.58
CA TRP A 252 0.90 -23.24 -23.48
C TRP A 252 0.94 -21.73 -23.23
N THR A 253 2.02 -21.25 -22.62
CA THR A 253 2.22 -19.81 -22.32
C THR A 253 3.51 -19.29 -22.99
N PRO A 254 3.53 -18.12 -23.65
CA PRO A 254 4.74 -17.56 -24.30
C PRO A 254 5.82 -17.12 -23.30
N VAL A 255 7.06 -16.91 -23.80
CA VAL A 255 8.15 -16.34 -23.00
C VAL A 255 8.08 -14.82 -23.10
N GLU A 256 7.55 -14.17 -22.09
CA GLU A 256 7.42 -12.69 -22.07
C GLU A 256 8.39 -12.03 -21.07
N THR A 257 9.15 -12.84 -20.31
CA THR A 257 9.96 -12.35 -19.18
C THR A 257 11.44 -12.21 -19.53
N PRO A 258 12.06 -11.05 -19.29
CA PRO A 258 13.49 -10.87 -19.52
C PRO A 258 14.32 -11.65 -18.49
N LEU A 259 15.52 -12.09 -18.91
CA LEU A 259 16.39 -12.95 -18.10
C LEU A 259 16.74 -12.33 -16.73
N LYS A 260 16.98 -11.01 -16.67
CA LYS A 260 17.26 -10.29 -15.41
C LYS A 260 16.12 -10.41 -14.40
N ARG A 261 14.86 -10.30 -14.86
CA ARG A 261 13.68 -10.42 -14.00
C ARG A 261 13.54 -11.85 -13.49
N ARG A 262 13.83 -12.83 -14.34
CA ARG A 262 13.83 -14.25 -13.96
C ARG A 262 14.87 -14.56 -12.88
N PHE A 263 16.10 -14.07 -13.03
CA PHE A 263 17.14 -14.24 -12.02
C PHE A 263 16.77 -13.59 -10.67
N ARG A 264 16.20 -12.38 -10.70
CA ARG A 264 15.67 -11.74 -9.49
C ARG A 264 14.60 -12.60 -8.82
N ASP A 265 13.63 -13.08 -9.59
CA ASP A 265 12.51 -13.85 -9.04
C ASP A 265 12.99 -15.21 -8.48
N ILE A 266 13.98 -15.86 -9.13
CA ILE A 266 14.65 -17.06 -8.61
C ILE A 266 15.40 -16.75 -7.30
N ALA A 267 16.14 -15.64 -7.24
CA ALA A 267 16.86 -15.26 -6.02
C ALA A 267 15.89 -14.99 -4.86
N ILE A 268 14.81 -14.27 -5.10
CA ILE A 268 13.76 -14.00 -4.10
C ILE A 268 13.11 -15.31 -3.65
N ALA A 269 12.72 -16.18 -4.58
CA ALA A 269 12.13 -17.47 -4.25
C ALA A 269 13.10 -18.38 -3.48
N GLY A 270 14.39 -18.37 -3.84
CA GLY A 270 15.44 -19.11 -3.15
C GLY A 270 15.64 -18.61 -1.72
N ILE A 271 15.73 -17.29 -1.51
CA ILE A 271 15.84 -16.69 -0.18
C ILE A 271 14.60 -17.01 0.66
N ALA A 272 13.40 -16.90 0.09
CA ALA A 272 12.15 -17.25 0.78
C ALA A 272 12.09 -18.74 1.14
N GLY A 273 12.42 -19.64 0.20
CA GLY A 273 12.42 -21.08 0.45
C GLY A 273 13.45 -21.51 1.50
N ILE A 274 14.68 -20.98 1.41
CA ILE A 274 15.72 -21.23 2.42
C ILE A 274 15.28 -20.64 3.77
N GLY A 275 14.77 -19.40 3.78
CA GLY A 275 14.27 -18.76 5.00
C GLY A 275 13.18 -19.59 5.68
N MET A 276 12.18 -20.04 4.94
CA MET A 276 11.13 -20.93 5.47
C MET A 276 11.68 -22.27 5.95
N THR A 277 12.67 -22.83 5.25
CA THR A 277 13.34 -24.07 5.68
C THR A 277 14.03 -23.87 7.02
N LEU A 278 14.76 -22.76 7.18
CA LEU A 278 15.46 -22.42 8.41
C LEU A 278 14.53 -22.13 9.58
N VAL A 279 13.43 -21.39 9.35
CA VAL A 279 12.39 -21.16 10.36
C VAL A 279 11.74 -22.47 10.78
N THR A 280 11.37 -23.31 9.82
CA THR A 280 10.75 -24.62 10.11
C THR A 280 11.71 -25.53 10.88
N LEU A 281 13.00 -25.52 10.50
CA LEU A 281 14.03 -26.27 11.21
C LEU A 281 14.19 -25.80 12.65
N ALA A 282 14.26 -24.49 12.89
CA ALA A 282 14.32 -23.93 14.23
C ALA A 282 13.07 -24.30 15.05
N MET A 283 11.88 -24.13 14.48
CA MET A 283 10.63 -24.47 15.17
C MET A 283 10.53 -25.95 15.57
N LEU A 284 10.94 -26.87 14.69
CA LEU A 284 10.85 -28.31 14.94
C LEU A 284 11.94 -28.85 15.86
N THR A 285 13.07 -28.14 16.01
CA THR A 285 14.20 -28.56 16.85
C THR A 285 14.18 -27.95 18.25
N HIS A 286 13.14 -27.18 18.58
CA HIS A 286 12.92 -26.61 19.90
C HIS A 286 11.77 -27.32 20.65
N PRO A 287 11.86 -27.46 21.97
CA PRO A 287 10.77 -28.03 22.76
C PRO A 287 9.55 -27.11 22.74
N PHE A 288 8.35 -27.70 22.66
CA PHE A 288 7.08 -26.98 22.73
C PHE A 288 6.14 -27.66 23.73
N SER A 289 5.30 -26.87 24.40
CA SER A 289 4.22 -27.38 25.23
C SER A 289 3.01 -27.71 24.36
N SER A 290 2.54 -28.96 24.40
CA SER A 290 1.34 -29.39 23.66
C SER A 290 0.10 -29.42 24.56
N ILE A 291 -1.07 -29.24 23.93
CA ILE A 291 -2.39 -29.45 24.55
C ILE A 291 -3.01 -30.80 24.12
N SER A 292 -2.25 -31.66 23.45
CA SER A 292 -2.73 -32.95 22.93
C SER A 292 -3.28 -33.87 24.03
N ASP A 293 -2.67 -33.88 25.21
CA ASP A 293 -3.07 -34.76 26.32
C ASP A 293 -4.52 -34.53 26.73
N PHE A 294 -4.94 -33.27 26.81
CA PHE A 294 -6.32 -32.91 27.09
C PHE A 294 -7.29 -33.56 26.08
N PHE A 295 -6.98 -33.48 24.78
CA PHE A 295 -7.84 -34.05 23.75
C PHE A 295 -7.84 -35.58 23.78
N LEU A 296 -6.69 -36.22 24.02
CA LEU A 296 -6.61 -37.68 24.12
C LEU A 296 -7.43 -38.21 25.30
N GLU A 297 -7.38 -37.52 26.45
CA GLU A 297 -8.13 -37.90 27.65
C GLU A 297 -9.64 -37.64 27.51
N ASN A 298 -10.04 -36.57 26.82
CA ASN A 298 -11.43 -36.10 26.80
C ASN A 298 -12.22 -36.46 25.53
N SER A 299 -11.59 -36.94 24.45
CA SER A 299 -12.31 -37.22 23.19
C SER A 299 -13.39 -38.29 23.33
N LYS A 300 -13.10 -39.37 24.05
CA LYS A 300 -14.08 -40.44 24.29
C LYS A 300 -15.10 -40.09 25.39
N PRO A 301 -14.71 -39.64 26.60
CA PRO A 301 -15.68 -39.36 27.66
C PRO A 301 -16.46 -38.06 27.45
N GLY A 302 -15.86 -37.04 26.82
CA GLY A 302 -16.48 -35.73 26.57
C GLY A 302 -17.16 -35.62 25.20
N GLY A 303 -16.49 -36.08 24.13
CA GLY A 303 -17.01 -36.00 22.75
C GLY A 303 -17.66 -37.28 22.22
N GLY A 304 -17.61 -38.39 22.97
CA GLY A 304 -18.31 -39.63 22.59
C GLY A 304 -17.70 -40.42 21.42
N GLY A 305 -16.57 -39.98 20.86
CA GLY A 305 -15.92 -40.61 19.71
C GLY A 305 -14.54 -41.21 20.03
N THR A 306 -14.15 -42.24 19.29
CA THR A 306 -12.80 -42.83 19.35
C THR A 306 -11.84 -42.20 18.34
N ASN A 307 -12.37 -41.60 17.26
CA ASN A 307 -11.56 -40.81 16.34
C ASN A 307 -11.37 -39.41 16.92
N VAL A 308 -10.21 -39.21 17.55
CA VAL A 308 -9.82 -37.94 18.21
C VAL A 308 -9.85 -36.76 17.23
N VAL A 309 -9.41 -36.94 15.98
CA VAL A 309 -9.41 -35.86 14.98
C VAL A 309 -10.82 -35.41 14.67
N ASN A 310 -11.72 -36.35 14.38
CA ASN A 310 -13.11 -36.04 14.09
C ASN A 310 -13.82 -35.38 15.29
N VAL A 311 -13.58 -35.85 16.51
CA VAL A 311 -14.13 -35.24 17.73
C VAL A 311 -13.60 -33.83 17.94
N ILE A 312 -12.33 -33.57 17.66
CA ILE A 312 -11.78 -32.20 17.71
C ILE A 312 -12.50 -31.31 16.72
N LEU A 313 -12.66 -31.74 15.47
CA LEU A 313 -13.27 -30.93 14.42
C LEU A 313 -14.75 -30.63 14.70
N VAL A 314 -15.53 -31.63 15.11
CA VAL A 314 -16.99 -31.49 15.22
C VAL A 314 -17.44 -31.00 16.60
N ASP A 315 -16.80 -31.44 17.68
CA ASP A 315 -17.24 -31.13 19.05
C ASP A 315 -16.39 -30.04 19.70
N PHE A 316 -15.08 -30.29 19.92
CA PHE A 316 -14.25 -29.33 20.67
C PHE A 316 -14.01 -28.03 19.90
N ARG A 317 -13.87 -28.10 18.58
CA ARG A 317 -13.62 -26.98 17.67
C ARG A 317 -14.65 -26.91 16.54
N GLY A 318 -15.89 -27.33 16.81
CA GLY A 318 -17.02 -27.30 15.86
C GLY A 318 -17.25 -25.96 15.17
N PHE A 319 -16.92 -24.85 15.83
CA PHE A 319 -17.02 -23.51 15.24
C PHE A 319 -16.08 -23.30 14.05
N ASP A 320 -14.88 -23.89 14.07
CA ASP A 320 -13.93 -23.77 12.95
C ASP A 320 -14.48 -24.53 11.74
N THR A 321 -15.02 -25.74 11.93
CA THR A 321 -15.67 -26.52 10.88
C THR A 321 -16.92 -25.83 10.32
N LEU A 322 -17.73 -25.17 11.15
CA LEU A 322 -18.84 -24.34 10.66
C LEU A 322 -18.32 -23.20 9.76
N GLY A 323 -17.21 -22.56 10.15
CA GLY A 323 -16.53 -21.55 9.36
C GLY A 323 -16.05 -22.08 8.01
N GLU A 324 -15.37 -23.22 7.99
CA GLU A 324 -14.89 -23.88 6.77
C GLU A 324 -16.04 -24.23 5.81
N ILE A 325 -17.11 -24.85 6.31
CA ILE A 325 -18.30 -25.18 5.50
C ILE A 325 -18.93 -23.90 4.92
N THR A 326 -19.00 -22.83 5.72
CA THR A 326 -19.52 -21.53 5.28
C THR A 326 -18.66 -20.94 4.15
N VAL A 327 -17.33 -21.00 4.26
CA VAL A 327 -16.40 -20.55 3.21
C VAL A 327 -16.59 -21.36 1.93
N LEU A 328 -16.73 -22.69 2.02
CA LEU A 328 -17.00 -23.55 0.86
C LEU A 328 -18.35 -23.21 0.19
N ALA A 329 -19.39 -22.96 0.99
CA ALA A 329 -20.70 -22.55 0.48
C ALA A 329 -20.62 -21.19 -0.25
N ILE A 330 -19.92 -20.21 0.34
CA ILE A 330 -19.69 -18.91 -0.28
C ILE A 330 -18.88 -19.06 -1.58
N ALA A 331 -17.83 -19.88 -1.58
CA ALA A 331 -17.03 -20.15 -2.77
C ALA A 331 -17.88 -20.78 -3.90
N ALA A 332 -18.70 -21.78 -3.57
CA ALA A 332 -19.60 -22.42 -4.53
C ALA A 332 -20.62 -21.42 -5.13
N LEU A 333 -21.24 -20.60 -4.28
CA LEU A 333 -22.15 -19.54 -4.72
C LEU A 333 -21.44 -18.46 -5.56
N GLY A 334 -20.22 -18.10 -5.21
CA GLY A 334 -19.38 -17.17 -5.96
C GLY A 334 -19.03 -17.69 -7.35
N ILE A 335 -18.60 -18.97 -7.44
CA ILE A 335 -18.36 -19.63 -8.73
C ILE A 335 -19.63 -19.63 -9.57
N TYR A 336 -20.78 -20.00 -8.99
CA TYR A 336 -22.06 -19.97 -9.70
C TYR A 336 -22.41 -18.56 -10.21
N ALA A 337 -22.27 -17.53 -9.37
CA ALA A 337 -22.57 -16.15 -9.73
C ALA A 337 -21.67 -15.63 -10.87
N LEU A 338 -20.38 -15.99 -10.85
CA LEU A 338 -19.42 -15.64 -11.90
C LEU A 338 -19.70 -16.39 -13.22
N LEU A 339 -20.11 -17.65 -13.17
CA LEU A 339 -20.29 -18.48 -14.37
C LEU A 339 -21.67 -18.35 -15.01
N LYS A 340 -22.72 -18.00 -14.26
CA LYS A 340 -24.12 -18.02 -14.73
C LYS A 340 -24.34 -17.31 -16.08
N ASN A 341 -23.65 -16.20 -16.32
CA ASN A 341 -23.79 -15.38 -17.53
C ASN A 341 -22.48 -15.31 -18.36
N THR A 342 -21.50 -16.16 -18.06
CA THR A 342 -20.21 -16.14 -18.76
C THR A 342 -20.26 -17.10 -19.95
N PRO A 343 -20.16 -16.61 -21.20
CA PRO A 343 -20.13 -17.48 -22.37
C PRO A 343 -18.81 -18.23 -22.41
N LEU A 344 -18.85 -19.54 -22.13
CA LEU A 344 -17.68 -20.42 -22.22
C LEU A 344 -17.60 -21.02 -23.63
N THR A 345 -16.76 -20.45 -24.49
CA THR A 345 -16.53 -20.95 -25.85
C THR A 345 -15.39 -21.96 -25.87
N PRO A 346 -15.64 -23.26 -26.13
CA PRO A 346 -14.59 -24.24 -26.25
C PRO A 346 -13.73 -23.99 -27.50
N PRO A 347 -12.45 -24.36 -27.48
CA PRO A 347 -11.62 -24.34 -28.68
C PRO A 347 -12.16 -25.34 -29.72
N PRO A 348 -12.03 -25.06 -31.03
CA PRO A 348 -12.59 -25.89 -32.09
C PRO A 348 -11.91 -27.27 -32.21
N SER A 349 -10.68 -27.38 -31.74
CA SER A 349 -9.85 -28.60 -31.80
C SER A 349 -9.02 -28.75 -30.53
N ASP A 350 -8.43 -29.93 -30.34
CA ASP A 350 -7.40 -30.17 -29.34
C ASP A 350 -6.08 -29.46 -29.70
N GLY A 351 -5.05 -29.67 -28.86
CA GLY A 351 -3.71 -29.10 -29.07
C GLY A 351 -2.96 -29.63 -30.30
N GLU A 352 -3.44 -30.70 -30.93
CA GLU A 352 -2.86 -31.32 -32.14
C GLU A 352 -3.72 -31.07 -33.40
N GLY A 353 -4.85 -30.39 -33.27
CA GLY A 353 -5.75 -30.06 -34.37
C GLY A 353 -6.87 -31.07 -34.63
N HIS A 354 -7.02 -32.10 -33.78
CA HIS A 354 -8.15 -33.02 -33.88
C HIS A 354 -9.42 -32.36 -33.35
N ALA A 355 -10.54 -32.57 -34.04
CA ALA A 355 -11.83 -32.09 -33.59
C ALA A 355 -12.24 -32.80 -32.29
N TRP A 356 -12.81 -32.05 -31.35
CA TRP A 356 -13.36 -32.64 -30.13
C TRP A 356 -14.50 -33.60 -30.45
N SER A 357 -14.51 -34.75 -29.76
CA SER A 357 -15.66 -35.67 -29.81
C SER A 357 -16.91 -34.96 -29.31
N ARG A 358 -18.01 -35.10 -30.06
CA ARG A 358 -19.33 -34.58 -29.68
C ARG A 358 -20.16 -35.60 -28.91
N ASP A 359 -19.64 -36.80 -28.68
CA ASP A 359 -20.32 -37.83 -27.91
C ASP A 359 -20.27 -37.48 -26.41
N ALA A 360 -21.43 -37.13 -25.86
CA ALA A 360 -21.59 -36.82 -24.45
C ALA A 360 -21.43 -38.06 -23.54
N TYR A 361 -21.59 -39.27 -24.09
CA TYR A 361 -21.57 -40.52 -23.31
C TYR A 361 -20.69 -41.59 -23.96
N PRO A 362 -19.35 -41.40 -24.00
CA PRO A 362 -18.44 -42.38 -24.57
C PRO A 362 -18.65 -43.76 -23.92
N LEU A 363 -18.67 -44.81 -24.75
CA LEU A 363 -18.97 -46.19 -24.32
C LEU A 363 -18.10 -46.65 -23.14
N MET A 364 -16.79 -46.37 -23.18
CA MET A 364 -15.86 -46.71 -22.10
C MET A 364 -16.22 -46.02 -20.77
N LEU A 365 -16.51 -44.71 -20.81
CA LEU A 365 -16.91 -43.97 -19.62
C LEU A 365 -18.22 -44.52 -19.04
N ARG A 366 -19.18 -44.85 -19.90
CA ARG A 366 -20.47 -45.42 -19.47
C ARG A 366 -20.32 -46.80 -18.80
N LEU A 367 -19.45 -47.64 -19.34
CA LEU A 367 -19.17 -48.97 -18.78
C LEU A 367 -18.48 -48.87 -17.41
N ILE A 368 -17.55 -47.93 -17.24
CA ILE A 368 -16.83 -47.70 -15.97
C ILE A 368 -17.71 -47.00 -14.93
N ALA A 369 -18.48 -45.98 -15.32
CA ALA A 369 -19.29 -45.19 -14.39
C ALA A 369 -20.46 -45.99 -13.79
N ARG A 370 -20.98 -46.99 -14.51
CA ARG A 370 -22.11 -47.81 -14.06
C ARG A 370 -21.90 -48.49 -12.69
N PRO A 371 -20.80 -49.25 -12.47
CA PRO A 371 -20.51 -49.80 -11.15
C PRO A 371 -19.93 -48.76 -10.18
N LEU A 372 -19.22 -47.74 -10.70
CA LEU A 372 -18.45 -46.83 -9.88
C LEU A 372 -19.32 -45.79 -9.16
N LEU A 373 -20.41 -45.31 -9.78
CA LEU A 373 -21.31 -44.32 -9.16
C LEU A 373 -22.10 -44.87 -7.96
N PRO A 374 -22.72 -46.06 -8.00
CA PRO A 374 -23.34 -46.65 -6.82
C PRO A 374 -22.33 -46.94 -5.72
N LEU A 375 -21.13 -47.41 -6.09
CA LEU A 375 -20.06 -47.67 -5.14
C LEU A 375 -19.61 -46.37 -4.45
N SER A 376 -19.41 -45.28 -5.21
CA SER A 376 -19.02 -43.99 -4.65
C SER A 376 -20.10 -43.41 -3.74
N LEU A 377 -21.38 -43.56 -4.11
CA LEU A 377 -22.51 -43.15 -3.25
C LEU A 377 -22.55 -43.96 -1.95
N MET A 378 -22.34 -45.27 -2.03
CA MET A 378 -22.27 -46.13 -0.84
C MET A 378 -21.12 -45.72 0.09
N VAL A 379 -19.91 -45.51 -0.46
CA VAL A 379 -18.72 -45.05 0.30
C VAL A 379 -18.88 -43.61 0.83
N SER A 380 -19.71 -42.78 0.19
CA SER A 380 -19.96 -41.42 0.70
C SER A 380 -20.97 -41.39 1.84
N ALA A 381 -21.87 -42.39 1.90
CA ALA A 381 -22.93 -42.46 2.91
C ALA A 381 -22.50 -43.17 4.20
N PHE A 382 -21.49 -44.03 4.12
CA PHE A 382 -20.98 -44.88 5.21
C PHE A 382 -19.47 -44.73 5.28
#